data_AF-A0A154L830-F1
#
_entry.id   AF-A0A154L830-F1
#
_cell.length_a   1.000
_cell.length_b   1.000
_cell.length_c   1.000
_cell.angle_alpha   90.00
_cell.angle_beta   90.00
_cell.angle_gamma   90.00
#
_symmetry.space_group_name_H-M   'P 1'
#
loop_
_entity.id
_entity.type
_entity.pdbx_description
1 polymer ?
#
loop_
_entity_poly.entity_id
_entity_poly.type
_entity_poly.pdbx_seq_one_letter_code
_entity_poly.pdbx_strand_id
1 'polypeptide(L)'
;MLRSPGAKNAVSETGSLMLQRGADMPYTLPDTHIAVLKASDIVGTYEEVWPRLREREGNGNMPRTFLWVMGPSRTGDIEQTIQLGAHGPRRLHIVLVDDTKENS
;
A
#
# COMPACT_ATOMS: atom_id res chain seq x y z
N MET A 1 4.75 -8.38 18.69
CA MET A 1 4.30 -8.78 17.35
C MET A 1 4.09 -7.51 16.54
N LEU A 2 5.00 -7.18 15.60
CA LEU A 2 4.90 -5.95 14.80
C LEU A 2 3.74 -6.13 13.80
N ARG A 3 2.66 -5.35 13.93
CA ARG A 3 1.61 -5.33 12.89
C ARG A 3 2.18 -4.58 11.69
N SER A 4 2.11 -5.14 10.49
CA SER A 4 2.36 -4.39 9.26
C SER A 4 1.09 -3.63 8.87
N PRO A 5 1.21 -2.39 8.37
CA PRO A 5 0.04 -1.68 7.86
C PRO A 5 -0.54 -2.44 6.65
N GLY A 6 -1.86 -2.61 6.62
CA GLY A 6 -2.55 -3.24 5.49
C GLY A 6 -2.79 -2.24 4.35
N ALA A 7 -2.91 -2.76 3.12
CA ALA A 7 -3.29 -1.94 1.97
C ALA A 7 -4.76 -1.54 2.05
N LYS A 8 -5.04 -0.27 1.76
CA LYS A 8 -6.40 0.29 1.82
C LYS A 8 -6.95 0.66 0.47
N ASN A 9 -6.07 1.08 -0.44
CA ASN A 9 -6.37 1.30 -1.85
C ASN A 9 -5.14 0.92 -2.67
N ALA A 10 -5.36 0.62 -3.95
CA ALA A 10 -4.29 0.54 -4.94
C ALA A 10 -4.62 1.40 -6.15
N VAL A 11 -3.58 1.96 -6.78
CA VAL A 11 -3.70 2.80 -7.96
C VAL A 11 -3.18 2.02 -9.16
N SER A 12 -4.05 1.70 -10.11
CA SER A 12 -3.69 0.88 -11.26
C SER A 12 -2.74 1.60 -12.21
N GLU A 13 -2.90 2.92 -12.39
CA GLU A 13 -2.06 3.73 -13.29
C GLU A 13 -0.56 3.63 -12.96
N THR A 14 -0.23 3.58 -11.66
CA THR A 14 1.16 3.58 -11.19
C THR A 14 1.59 2.24 -10.58
N GLY A 15 0.68 1.28 -10.44
CA GLY A 15 0.95 0.01 -9.77
C GLY A 15 1.29 0.19 -8.28
N SER A 16 0.67 1.17 -7.61
CA SER A 16 1.03 1.57 -6.24
C SER A 16 0.02 1.08 -5.21
N LEU A 17 0.50 0.69 -4.02
CA LEU A 17 -0.34 0.47 -2.84
C LEU A 17 -0.30 1.69 -1.91
N MET A 18 -1.46 2.11 -1.41
CA MET A 18 -1.55 3.07 -0.30
C MET A 18 -1.80 2.32 1.01
N LEU A 19 -0.85 2.44 1.93
CA LEU A 19 -0.94 1.90 3.29
C LEU A 19 -1.24 3.03 4.27
N GLN A 20 -2.20 2.82 5.17
CA GLN A 20 -2.46 3.74 6.28
C GLN A 20 -1.62 3.38 7.49
N ARG A 21 -1.00 4.38 8.13
CA ARG A 21 -0.18 4.17 9.31
C ARG A 21 -0.88 4.70 10.57
N GLY A 22 -1.03 3.83 11.57
CA GLY A 22 -1.38 4.23 12.93
C GLY A 22 -0.18 4.76 13.71
N ALA A 23 -0.41 5.50 14.79
CA ALA A 23 0.65 6.16 15.57
C ALA A 23 1.76 5.20 16.04
N ASP A 24 1.42 3.94 16.33
CA ASP A 24 2.33 2.95 16.93
C ASP A 24 3.03 2.05 15.91
N MET A 25 2.91 2.34 14.61
CA MET A 25 3.51 1.51 13.55
C MET A 25 4.93 2.00 13.19
N PRO A 26 5.89 1.13 12.86
CA PRO A 26 7.21 1.55 12.35
C PRO A 26 7.10 2.23 10.97
N TYR A 27 8.10 3.04 10.60
CA TYR A 27 8.20 3.67 9.28
C TYR A 27 8.71 2.72 8.19
N THR A 28 9.30 1.60 8.58
CA THR A 28 9.87 0.60 7.67
C THR A 28 8.88 -0.54 7.43
N LEU A 29 8.89 -1.07 6.21
CA LEU A 29 8.16 -2.28 5.87
C LEU A 29 9.01 -3.52 6.16
N PRO A 30 8.38 -4.65 6.50
CA PRO A 30 9.09 -5.91 6.66
C PRO A 30 9.74 -6.34 5.34
N ASP A 31 10.78 -7.18 5.44
CA ASP A 31 11.51 -7.71 4.28
C ASP A 31 10.58 -8.36 3.23
N THR A 32 9.59 -9.09 3.74
CA THR A 32 8.49 -9.66 2.97
C THR A 32 7.20 -9.02 3.42
N HIS A 33 6.52 -8.33 2.50
CA HIS A 33 5.22 -7.73 2.75
C HIS A 33 4.16 -8.46 1.93
N ILE A 34 3.11 -8.95 2.60
CA ILE A 34 1.95 -9.55 1.96
C ILE A 34 0.77 -8.61 2.18
N ALA A 35 0.25 -8.03 1.10
CA ALA A 35 -0.92 -7.19 1.11
C ALA A 35 -2.11 -7.98 0.56
N VAL A 36 -3.21 -8.02 1.31
CA VAL A 36 -4.49 -8.52 0.83
C VAL A 36 -5.32 -7.31 0.42
N LEU A 37 -5.78 -7.30 -0.82
CA LEU A 37 -6.48 -6.17 -1.42
C LEU A 37 -7.78 -6.63 -2.07
N LYS A 38 -8.86 -5.92 -1.81
CA LYS A 38 -10.14 -6.13 -2.48
C LYS A 38 -10.09 -5.54 -3.89
N ALA A 39 -10.70 -6.21 -4.86
CA ALA A 39 -10.79 -5.68 -6.23
C ALA A 39 -11.49 -4.32 -6.25
N SER A 40 -12.52 -4.13 -5.41
CA SER A 40 -13.23 -2.85 -5.26
C SER A 40 -12.37 -1.69 -4.70
N ASP A 41 -11.23 -2.00 -4.07
CA ASP A 41 -10.30 -1.00 -3.51
C ASP A 41 -9.25 -0.54 -4.53
N ILE A 42 -9.29 -1.04 -5.77
CA ILE A 42 -8.45 -0.56 -6.87
C ILE A 42 -9.12 0.68 -7.50
N VAL A 43 -8.35 1.74 -7.68
CA VAL A 43 -8.72 2.95 -8.41
C VAL A 43 -7.87 3.11 -9.66
N GLY A 44 -8.36 3.89 -10.61
CA GLY A 44 -7.63 4.23 -11.83
C GLY A 44 -6.42 5.10 -11.50
N THR A 45 -6.69 6.30 -10.97
CA THR A 45 -5.69 7.35 -10.74
C THR A 45 -5.43 7.63 -9.26
N TYR A 46 -4.37 8.37 -8.98
CA TYR A 46 -3.98 8.71 -7.60
C TYR A 46 -5.01 9.60 -6.91
N GLU A 47 -5.62 10.53 -7.65
CA GLU A 47 -6.59 11.50 -7.16
C GLU A 47 -7.88 10.83 -6.68
N GLU A 48 -8.26 9.71 -7.28
CA GLU A 48 -9.46 8.93 -6.94
C GLU A 48 -9.39 8.30 -5.55
N VAL A 49 -8.19 8.16 -4.98
CA VAL A 49 -8.01 7.58 -3.63
C VAL A 49 -8.59 8.51 -2.55
N TRP A 50 -8.45 9.82 -2.68
CA TRP A 50 -8.77 10.77 -1.61
C TRP A 50 -10.26 10.90 -1.31
N PRO A 51 -11.18 10.98 -2.30
CA PRO A 51 -12.61 10.97 -2.04
C PRO A 51 -13.07 9.70 -1.33
N ARG A 52 -12.64 8.51 -1.81
CA ARG A 52 -12.96 7.22 -1.19
C ARG A 52 -12.49 7.12 0.25
N LEU A 53 -11.29 7.63 0.50
CA LEU A 53 -10.71 7.66 1.84
C LEU A 53 -11.49 8.59 2.78
N ARG A 54 -11.87 9.79 2.34
CA ARG A 54 -12.70 10.71 3.13
C ARG A 54 -14.09 10.15 3.42
N GLU A 55 -14.69 9.45 2.46
CA GLU A 55 -15.98 8.79 2.65
C GLU A 55 -15.90 7.69 3.72
N ARG A 56 -14.81 6.91 3.74
CA ARG A 56 -14.62 5.82 4.70
C ARG A 56 -14.24 6.28 6.11
N GLU A 57 -13.30 7.22 6.22
CA GLU A 57 -12.74 7.63 7.53
C GLU A 57 -13.47 8.85 8.13
N GLY A 58 -14.08 9.69 7.30
CA GLY A 58 -14.66 10.98 7.68
C GLY A 58 -13.61 12.09 7.86
N ASN A 59 -14.03 13.36 7.73
CA ASN A 59 -13.14 14.53 7.74
C ASN A 59 -12.29 14.71 9.03
N GLY A 60 -12.63 14.02 10.13
CA GLY A 60 -11.94 14.14 11.42
C GLY A 60 -10.94 13.02 11.74
N ASN A 61 -11.01 11.87 11.06
CA ASN A 61 -10.22 10.68 11.42
C ASN A 61 -9.18 10.30 10.38
N MET A 62 -8.82 11.25 9.50
CA MET A 62 -7.79 11.01 8.49
C MET A 62 -6.46 10.64 9.14
N PRO A 63 -5.82 9.52 8.72
CA PRO A 63 -4.49 9.18 9.19
C PRO A 63 -3.48 10.30 8.93
N ARG A 64 -2.59 10.51 9.90
CA ARG A 64 -1.51 11.52 9.77
C ARG A 64 -0.45 11.14 8.76
N THR A 65 -0.37 9.88 8.37
CA THR A 65 0.69 9.37 7.50
C THR A 65 0.16 8.26 6.61
N PHE A 66 0.46 8.39 5.33
CA PHE A 66 0.26 7.36 4.31
C PHE A 66 1.61 6.92 3.78
N LEU A 67 1.78 5.62 3.57
CA LEU A 67 2.94 5.07 2.89
C LEU A 67 2.51 4.56 1.52
N TRP A 68 3.22 5.03 0.49
CA TRP A 68 2.99 4.62 -0.90
C TRP A 68 4.07 3.63 -1.31
N VAL A 69 3.67 2.46 -1.77
CA VAL A 69 4.57 1.36 -2.15
C VAL A 69 4.40 1.06 -3.63
N MET A 70 5.38 1.43 -4.44
CA MET A 70 5.40 1.23 -5.90
C MET A 70 6.17 -0.04 -6.29
N GLY A 71 5.74 -1.19 -5.74
CA GLY A 71 6.42 -2.47 -5.97
C GLY A 71 7.59 -2.76 -5.01
N PRO A 72 8.31 -3.88 -5.21
CA PRO A 72 9.44 -4.26 -4.37
C PRO A 72 10.58 -3.25 -4.50
N SER A 73 11.20 -2.91 -3.36
CA SER A 73 12.32 -1.98 -3.32
C SER A 73 13.54 -2.60 -4.00
N ARG A 74 13.88 -2.05 -5.16
CA ARG A 74 15.14 -2.28 -5.87
C ARG A 74 15.89 -0.96 -5.94
N THR A 75 16.55 -0.56 -4.86
CA THR A 75 17.48 0.55 -4.89
C THR A 75 18.76 0.07 -5.56
N GLY A 76 18.95 0.46 -6.81
CA GLY A 76 20.18 0.22 -7.55
C GLY A 76 20.67 1.52 -8.14
N ASP A 77 21.08 2.49 -7.32
CA ASP A 77 21.93 3.60 -7.77
C ASP A 77 22.56 4.42 -6.63
N ILE A 78 23.25 3.78 -5.69
CA ILE A 78 24.30 4.44 -4.89
C ILE A 78 25.45 3.42 -4.83
N GLU A 79 26.54 3.69 -5.56
CA GLU A 79 27.81 2.92 -5.56
C GLU A 79 27.84 1.54 -6.25
N GLN A 80 27.04 1.28 -7.29
CA GLN A 80 27.09 0.04 -8.11
C GLN A 80 26.92 -1.30 -7.35
N THR A 81 26.53 -1.27 -6.07
CA THR A 81 26.18 -2.48 -5.31
C THR A 81 24.68 -2.51 -5.11
N ILE A 82 24.04 -3.60 -5.58
CA ILE A 82 22.60 -3.80 -5.40
C ILE A 82 22.34 -4.07 -3.92
N GLN A 83 21.93 -3.03 -3.17
CA GLN A 83 21.39 -3.18 -1.82
C GLN A 83 19.87 -3.36 -1.90
N LEU A 84 19.45 -4.62 -1.96
CA LEU A 84 18.04 -5.00 -1.91
C LEU A 84 17.45 -4.73 -0.51
N GLY A 85 16.46 -3.87 -0.41
CA GLY A 85 15.60 -3.73 0.79
C GLY A 85 15.87 -2.56 1.73
N ALA A 86 16.71 -1.58 1.37
CA ALA A 86 17.06 -0.47 2.27
C ALA A 86 15.86 0.46 2.61
N HIS A 87 14.92 0.63 1.68
CA HIS A 87 13.83 1.62 1.81
C HIS A 87 12.42 1.04 1.53
N GLY A 88 12.29 -0.28 1.44
CA GLY A 88 11.01 -0.97 1.24
C GLY A 88 11.16 -2.49 1.19
N PRO A 89 10.07 -3.25 1.04
CA PRO A 89 10.13 -4.70 1.09
C PRO A 89 10.96 -5.25 -0.07
N ARG A 90 11.83 -6.23 0.20
CA ARG A 90 12.51 -6.99 -0.85
C ARG A 90 11.54 -7.86 -1.64
N ARG A 91 10.49 -8.36 -0.98
CA ARG A 91 9.44 -9.17 -1.57
C ARG A 91 8.09 -8.57 -1.25
N LEU A 92 7.34 -8.23 -2.29
CA LEU A 92 5.97 -7.77 -2.17
C LEU A 92 5.06 -8.80 -2.84
N HIS A 93 4.14 -9.37 -2.06
CA HIS A 93 3.09 -10.25 -2.57
C HIS A 93 1.75 -9.53 -2.41
N ILE A 94 0.96 -9.49 -3.48
CA ILE A 94 -0.37 -8.91 -3.48
C ILE A 94 -1.36 -10.04 -3.73
N VAL A 95 -2.30 -10.23 -2.80
CA VAL A 95 -3.41 -11.18 -2.93
C VAL A 95 -4.66 -10.37 -3.23
N LEU A 96 -5.15 -10.47 -4.46
CA LEU A 96 -6.41 -9.85 -4.87
C LEU A 96 -7.58 -10.75 -4.45
N VAL A 97 -8.54 -10.16 -3.75
CA VAL A 97 -9.80 -10.79 -3.38
C VAL A 97 -10.89 -10.12 -4.20
N ASP A 98 -11.54 -10.90 -5.05
CA ASP A 98 -12.72 -10.40 -5.75
C ASP A 98 -13.89 -10.31 -4.77
N ASP A 99 -14.34 -9.08 -4.53
CA ASP A 99 -15.50 -8.75 -3.70
C ASP A 99 -16.57 -8.03 -4.52
N THR A 100 -16.40 -7.97 -5.84
CA THR A 100 -17.45 -7.52 -6.74
C THR A 100 -18.49 -8.63 -6.80
N LYS A 101 -19.73 -8.30 -6.46
CA LYS A 101 -20.82 -9.25 -6.65
C LYS A 101 -21.01 -9.45 -8.15
N GLU A 102 -20.65 -10.61 -8.68
CA GLU A 102 -21.30 -11.09 -9.90
C GLU A 102 -22.80 -11.19 -9.57
N ASN A 103 -23.63 -10.42 -10.29
CA ASN A 103 -25.07 -10.54 -10.21
C ASN A 103 -25.45 -12.00 -10.48
N SER A 104 -25.81 -12.74 -9.43
CA SER A 104 -26.53 -14.00 -9.51
C SER A 104 -28.02 -13.72 -9.56
#